data_AF-A0A7V0YUT4-F1
#
_entry.id   AF-A0A7V0YUT4-F1
#
_cell.length_a   1.000
_cell.length_b   1.000
_cell.length_c   1.000
_cell.angle_alpha   90.00
_cell.angle_beta   90.00
_cell.angle_gamma   90.00
#
_symmetry.space_group_name_H-M   'P 1'
#
loop_
_entity.id
_entity.type
_entity.pdbx_description
1 polymer ?
#
loop_
_entity_poly.entity_id
_entity_poly.type
_entity_poly.pdbx_seq_one_letter_code
_entity_poly.pdbx_strand_id
1 'polypeptide(L)' 'MLRRIFAHIIIISMIILLFGCVKSTVVRKADWEVHFNDVCFIEGKYGWIVGEKGTVIHTEDGGKSWELQNTETKVELKA' A
#
# COMPACT_ATOMS: atom_id res chain seq x y z
N MET A 1 30.08 29.83 28.61
CA MET A 1 28.60 29.76 28.51
C MET A 1 28.15 29.30 27.13
N LEU A 2 28.60 29.91 26.03
CA LEU A 2 28.23 29.55 24.65
C LEU A 2 28.50 28.08 24.26
N ARG A 3 29.64 27.50 24.65
CA ARG A 3 30.02 26.11 24.27
C ARG A 3 29.02 25.03 24.76
N ARG A 4 28.33 25.28 25.88
CA ARG A 4 27.30 24.37 26.41
C ARG A 4 26.01 24.46 25.62
N ILE A 5 25.62 25.67 25.20
CA ILE A 5 24.43 25.92 24.38
C ILE A 5 24.56 25.23 23.01
N PHE A 6 25.72 25.35 22.36
CA PHE A 6 25.97 24.66 21.08
C PHE A 6 25.87 23.13 21.18
N ALA A 7 26.38 22.53 22.26
CA ALA A 7 26.28 21.09 22.47
C ALA A 7 24.82 20.62 22.63
N HIS A 8 23.96 21.41 23.28
CA HIS A 8 22.53 21.05 23.45
C HIS A 8 21.76 21.16 22.13
N ILE A 9 22.06 22.17 21.31
CA ILE A 9 21.44 22.33 19.98
C ILE A 9 21.79 21.13 19.09
N ILE A 10 23.05 20.69 19.10
CA ILE A 10 23.49 19.51 18.33
C ILE A 10 22.77 18.24 18.81
N ILE A 11 22.66 18.04 20.12
CA ILE A 11 21.96 16.87 20.68
C ILE A 11 20.48 16.89 20.32
N ILE A 12 19.79 18.04 20.44
CA ILE A 12 18.38 18.19 20.09
C ILE A 12 18.17 17.95 18.59
N SER A 13 19.06 18.48 17.73
CA SER A 13 19.02 18.24 16.28
C SER A 13 19.23 16.76 15.93
N MET A 14 20.15 16.09 16.60
CA MET A 14 20.40 14.65 16.41
C MET A 14 19.22 13.79 16.86
N ILE A 15 18.55 14.18 17.95
CA ILE A 15 17.32 13.52 18.43
C ILE A 15 16.18 13.69 17.41
N ILE A 16 15.97 14.88 16.86
CA ILE A 16 14.93 15.13 15.85
C ILE A 16 15.16 14.27 14.60
N LEU A 17 16.42 14.07 14.19
CA LEU A 17 16.76 13.21 13.06
C LEU A 17 16.55 11.71 13.35
N LEU A 18 16.80 11.27 14.58
CA LEU A 18 16.59 9.87 15.01
C LEU A 18 15.12 9.51 15.22
N PHE A 19 14.29 10.48 15.63
CA PHE A 19 12.85 10.29 15.89
C PHE A 19 11.95 10.87 14.80
N GLY A 20 12.51 11.22 13.63
CA GLY A 20 11.73 11.66 12.48
C GLY A 20 10.66 10.62 12.13
N CYS A 21 9.39 10.98 12.34
CA CYS A 21 8.26 10.08 12.12
C CYS A 21 8.09 9.79 10.62
N VAL A 22 8.27 8.53 10.22
CA VAL A 22 7.76 8.06 8.91
C VAL A 22 6.25 7.95 9.05
N LYS A 23 5.52 9.00 8.64
CA LYS A 23 4.06 8.93 8.49
C LYS A 23 3.73 8.06 7.28
N SER A 24 3.22 6.86 7.52
CA SER A 24 2.57 6.08 6.46
C SER A 24 1.20 6.70 6.19
N THR A 25 1.06 7.37 5.05
CA THR A 25 -0.25 7.84 4.56
C THR A 25 -0.75 6.87 3.52
N VAL A 26 -1.97 6.37 3.69
CA VAL A 26 -2.66 5.57 2.67
C VAL A 26 -2.90 6.47 1.46
N VAL A 27 -2.30 6.14 0.31
CA VAL A 27 -2.38 6.97 -0.91
C VAL A 27 -3.78 6.90 -1.53
N ARG A 28 -4.40 5.72 -1.55
CA ARG A 28 -5.80 5.49 -1.96
C ARG A 28 -6.38 4.33 -1.16
N LYS A 29 -7.58 4.51 -0.62
CA LYS A 29 -8.41 3.41 -0.10
C LYS A 29 -9.31 2.96 -1.24
N ALA A 30 -9.39 1.65 -1.51
CA ALA A 30 -10.36 1.12 -2.45
C ALA A 30 -11.77 1.22 -1.85
N ASP A 31 -12.77 1.50 -2.69
CA ASP A 31 -14.18 1.52 -2.28
C ASP A 31 -14.75 0.11 -2.07
N TRP A 32 -14.02 -0.93 -2.49
CA TRP A 32 -14.43 -2.32 -2.34
C TRP A 32 -14.22 -2.82 -0.90
N GLU A 33 -15.30 -3.21 -0.24
CA GLU A 33 -15.28 -3.95 1.03
C GLU A 33 -15.13 -5.46 0.77
N VAL A 34 -13.96 -5.85 0.27
CA VAL A 34 -13.61 -7.24 -0.03
C VAL A 34 -12.22 -7.54 0.52
N HIS A 35 -12.04 -8.71 1.14
CA HIS A 35 -10.72 -9.23 1.44
C HIS A 35 -10.14 -9.88 0.20
N PHE A 36 -9.01 -9.35 -0.27
CA PHE A 36 -8.24 -9.94 -1.35
C PHE A 36 -7.27 -10.98 -0.80
N ASN A 37 -7.13 -12.08 -1.54
CA ASN A 37 -6.40 -13.25 -1.11
C ASN A 37 -5.08 -13.43 -1.86
N ASP A 38 -5.04 -13.07 -3.15
CA ASP A 38 -3.80 -13.16 -3.93
C ASP A 38 -3.76 -12.19 -5.11
N VAL A 39 -2.55 -11.96 -5.63
CA VAL A 39 -2.25 -11.07 -6.75
C VAL A 39 -1.17 -11.66 -7.68
N CYS A 40 -1.40 -11.57 -8.99
CA CYS A 40 -0.43 -11.98 -10.01
C CYS A 40 -0.29 -10.90 -11.08
N PHE A 41 0.93 -10.72 -11.59
CA PHE A 41 1.25 -9.81 -12.68
C PHE A 41 1.99 -10.51 -13.82
N ILE A 42 1.65 -10.13 -15.05
CA ILE A 42 2.30 -10.53 -16.29
C ILE A 42 2.95 -9.30 -16.90
N GLU A 43 4.26 -9.39 -17.14
CA GLU A 43 5.10 -8.32 -17.73
C GLU A 43 5.01 -6.98 -16.98
N GLY A 44 4.59 -7.00 -15.71
CA GLY A 44 4.42 -5.81 -14.86
C GLY A 44 3.29 -4.86 -15.29
N LYS A 45 2.54 -5.18 -16.35
CA LYS A 45 1.48 -4.32 -16.91
C LYS A 45 0.10 -4.90 -16.67
N TYR A 46 -0.08 -6.19 -16.93
CA TYR A 46 -1.34 -6.88 -16.78
C TYR A 46 -1.36 -7.56 -15.41
N GLY A 47 -2.41 -7.36 -14.63
CA GLY A 47 -2.47 -7.92 -13.28
C GLY A 47 -3.87 -8.33 -12.88
N TRP A 48 -3.96 -9.36 -12.04
CA TRP A 48 -5.19 -9.87 -11.47
C TRP A 48 -5.08 -9.95 -9.97
N ILE A 49 -6.17 -9.59 -9.28
CA ILE A 49 -6.35 -9.83 -7.85
C ILE A 49 -7.61 -10.66 -7.69
N VAL A 50 -7.52 -11.68 -6.84
CA VAL A 50 -8.65 -12.53 -6.46
C VAL A 50 -8.98 -12.37 -4.98
N GLY A 51 -10.23 -12.58 -4.59
CA GLY A 51 -10.65 -12.44 -3.20
C GLY A 51 -11.95 -13.15 -2.85
N GLU A 52 -12.54 -12.73 -1.73
CA GLU A 52 -13.82 -13.24 -1.26
C GLU A 52 -14.96 -13.03 -2.27
N LYS A 53 -16.03 -13.81 -2.11
CA LYS A 53 -17.28 -13.69 -2.89
C LYS A 53 -17.10 -13.85 -4.41
N GLY A 54 -16.03 -14.53 -4.84
CA GLY A 54 -15.69 -14.73 -6.25
C GLY A 54 -15.15 -13.48 -6.94
N THR A 55 -14.69 -12.51 -6.16
CA THR A 55 -14.18 -11.23 -6.68
C THR A 55 -12.91 -11.46 -7.48
N VAL A 56 -12.93 -11.01 -8.73
CA VAL A 56 -11.76 -10.93 -9.59
C VAL A 56 -11.70 -9.51 -10.14
N ILE A 57 -10.57 -8.82 -9.94
CA ILE A 57 -10.31 -7.52 -10.54
C ILE A 57 -9.06 -7.59 -11.41
N HIS A 58 -9.07 -6.82 -12.50
CA HIS A 58 -8.01 -6.81 -13.51
C HIS A 58 -7.49 -5.39 -13.75
N THR A 59 -6.19 -5.27 -14.02
CA THR A 59 -5.53 -4.04 -14.45
C THR A 59 -4.75 -4.27 -15.74
N GLU A 60 -4.76 -3.27 -16.63
CA GLU A 60 -3.95 -3.24 -17.86
C GLU A 60 -2.85 -2.17 -17.82
N ASP A 61 -2.71 -1.44 -16.69
CA ASP A 61 -1.84 -0.27 -16.57
C ASP A 61 -0.86 -0.36 -15.38
N GLY A 62 -0.59 -1.58 -14.91
CA GLY A 62 0.32 -1.84 -13.79
C GLY A 62 -0.29 -1.50 -12.44
N GLY A 63 -1.62 -1.54 -12.31
CA GLY A 63 -2.35 -1.33 -11.06
C GLY A 63 -2.72 0.11 -10.75
N LYS A 64 -2.66 1.02 -11.73
CA LYS A 64 -3.12 2.41 -11.56
C LYS A 64 -4.65 2.48 -11.59
N SER A 65 -5.27 1.63 -12.42
CA SER A 65 -6.71 1.39 -12.48
C SER A 65 -7.04 -0.10 -12.43
N TRP A 66 -8.19 -0.43 -11.86
CA TRP A 66 -8.67 -1.81 -11.67
C TRP A 66 -10.14 -1.88 -12.06
N GLU A 67 -10.49 -2.92 -12.82
CA GLU A 67 -11.85 -3.17 -13.29
C GLU A 67 -12.35 -4.51 -12.75
N LEU A 68 -13.62 -4.55 -12.34
CA LEU A 68 -14.26 -5.79 -11.88
C LEU A 68 -14.55 -6.71 -13.06
N GLN A 69 -14.08 -7.95 -12.97
CA GLN A 69 -14.47 -8.99 -13.90
C GLN A 69 -15.71 -9.72 -13.36
N ASN A 70 -16.79 -9.71 -14.13
CA ASN A 70 -17.99 -10.45 -13.78
C ASN A 70 -17.67 -11.94 -13.81
N THR A 71 -17.71 -12.57 -12.63
CA THR A 71 -17.65 -14.02 -12.49
C THR A 71 -19.04 -14.53 -12.08
N GLU A 72 -19.43 -15.71 -12.56
CA GLU A 72 -20.64 -16.38 -12.08
C GLU A 72 -20.42 -17.05 -10.71
N THR A 73 -19.18 -17.01 -10.22
CA THR A 73 -18.74 -17.70 -9.02
C THR A 73 -18.95 -16.79 -7.81
N LYS A 74 -19.52 -17.32 -6.73
CA LYS A 74 -19.70 -16.60 -5.46
C LYS A 74 -18.83 -17.13 -4.32
N VAL A 75 -18.00 -18.13 -4.59
CA VAL A 75 -17.09 -18.72 -3.59
C VAL A 75 -15.80 -17.92 -3.50
N GLU A 76 -15.12 -17.99 -2.36
CA GLU A 76 -13.81 -17.38 -2.15
C GLU A 76 -12.78 -17.94 -3.14
N LEU A 77 -11.98 -17.05 -3.76
CA LEU A 77 -10.92 -17.41 -4.70
C LEU A 77 -9.54 -17.21 -4.07
N LYS A 78 -8.66 -18.17 -4.31
CA LYS A 78 -7.25 -18.22 -3.88
C LYS A 78 -6.45 -18.81 -5.04
N ALA A 79 -5.23 -18.35 -5.26
CA ALA A 79 -4.35 -18.94 -6.28
C ALA A 79 -3.53 -20.11 -5.71
#